data_AF-A0A961YWX6-F1
#
_entry.id   AF-A0A961YWX6-F1
#
_cell.length_a   1.000
_cell.length_b   1.000
_cell.length_c   1.000
_cell.angle_alpha   90.00
_cell.angle_beta   90.00
_cell.angle_gamma   90.00
#
_symmetry.space_group_name_H-M   'P 1'
#
loop_
_entity.id
_entity.type
_entity.pdbx_description
1 polymer ?
#
loop_
_entity_poly.entity_id
_entity_poly.type
_entity_poly.pdbx_seq_one_letter_code
_entity_poly.pdbx_strand_id
1 'polypeptide(L)'
;MRSASIHTFNRTFLEMRGAHPALARFTDVTALLDHLHHGKASADEKNDILALLITVAQSRSATSDAAVTVLLLALWPGLDAVFHRLSRRVEAPEELPSEVLDHAVEQLRHLDLQSVQRIA
;
A
#
# COMPACT_ATOMS: atom_id res chain seq x y z
N MET A 1 -8.27 -21.87 -5.87
CA MET A 1 -8.25 -20.50 -6.44
C MET A 1 -7.17 -19.57 -5.85
N ARG A 2 -6.76 -19.66 -4.57
CA ARG A 2 -5.71 -18.79 -3.98
C ARG A 2 -4.35 -18.75 -4.71
N SER A 3 -3.91 -19.88 -5.28
CA SER A 3 -2.59 -19.99 -5.92
C SER A 3 -2.45 -19.14 -7.19
N ALA A 4 -3.54 -19.01 -7.96
CA ALA A 4 -3.54 -18.22 -9.20
C ALA A 4 -3.43 -16.72 -8.90
N SER A 5 -4.18 -16.22 -7.92
CA SER A 5 -4.16 -14.80 -7.53
C SER A 5 -2.81 -14.35 -6.99
N ILE A 6 -2.16 -15.18 -6.16
CA ILE A 6 -0.81 -14.88 -5.63
C ILE A 6 0.24 -14.90 -6.74
N HIS A 7 0.16 -15.87 -7.67
CA HIS A 7 1.09 -15.94 -8.78
C HIS A 7 0.93 -14.77 -9.75
N THR A 8 -0.31 -14.40 -10.09
CA THR A 8 -0.60 -13.21 -10.91
C THR A 8 -0.09 -11.95 -10.23
N PHE A 9 -0.33 -11.78 -8.93
CA PHE A 9 0.20 -10.64 -8.16
C PHE A 9 1.73 -10.58 -8.20
N ASN A 10 2.41 -11.70 -7.95
CA ASN A 10 3.87 -11.74 -7.99
C ASN A 10 4.42 -11.36 -9.36
N ARG A 11 3.81 -11.86 -10.44
CA ARG A 11 4.20 -11.47 -11.81
C ARG A 11 4.02 -9.98 -12.04
N THR A 12 2.85 -9.42 -11.69
CA THR A 12 2.57 -7.99 -11.84
C THR A 12 3.50 -7.13 -10.98
N PHE A 13 3.90 -7.61 -9.80
CA PHE A 13 4.91 -6.95 -8.97
C PHE A 13 6.29 -6.96 -9.63
N LEU A 14 6.70 -8.07 -10.24
CA LEU A 14 7.96 -8.16 -10.99
C LEU A 14 7.97 -7.23 -12.21
N GLU A 15 6.83 -7.09 -12.90
CA GLU A 15 6.65 -6.13 -13.99
C GLU A 15 6.79 -4.69 -13.48
N MET A 16 6.12 -4.35 -12.37
CA MET A 16 6.23 -3.04 -11.72
C MET A 16 7.68 -2.75 -11.29
N ARG A 17 8.39 -3.75 -10.77
CA ARG A 17 9.81 -3.62 -10.41
C ARG A 17 10.70 -3.33 -11.62
N GLY A 18 10.43 -3.97 -12.77
CA GLY A 18 11.16 -3.71 -14.01
C GLY A 18 10.94 -2.30 -14.56
N ALA A 19 9.77 -1.72 -14.32
CA ALA A 19 9.42 -0.38 -14.80
C ALA A 19 9.93 0.77 -13.92
N HIS A 20 10.23 0.52 -12.64
CA HIS A 20 10.56 1.58 -11.67
C HIS A 20 11.88 1.32 -10.93
N PRO A 21 12.94 2.12 -11.22
CA PRO A 21 14.26 1.93 -10.61
C PRO A 21 14.28 1.94 -9.08
N ALA A 22 13.42 2.75 -8.45
CA ALA A 22 13.32 2.83 -6.99
C ALA A 22 12.87 1.51 -6.34
N LEU A 23 12.15 0.66 -7.10
CA LEU A 23 11.68 -0.65 -6.66
C LEU A 23 12.67 -1.78 -7.00
N ALA A 24 13.63 -1.55 -7.91
CA ALA A 24 14.54 -2.58 -8.44
C ALA A 24 15.37 -3.29 -7.35
N ARG A 25 15.65 -2.59 -6.25
CA ARG A 25 16.39 -3.11 -5.08
C ARG A 25 15.62 -4.14 -4.25
N PHE A 26 14.31 -4.27 -4.42
CA PHE A 26 13.49 -5.20 -3.65
C PHE A 26 13.30 -6.52 -4.40
N THR A 27 13.79 -7.61 -3.82
CA THR A 27 13.72 -8.96 -4.41
C THR A 27 12.28 -9.46 -4.58
N ASP A 28 11.38 -9.03 -3.70
CA ASP A 28 9.96 -9.37 -3.72
C ASP A 28 9.16 -8.31 -2.93
N VAL A 29 7.84 -8.51 -2.86
CA VAL A 29 6.94 -7.64 -2.10
C VAL A 29 7.25 -7.65 -0.60
N THR A 30 7.70 -8.79 -0.05
CA THR A 30 7.98 -8.93 1.37
C THR A 30 9.17 -8.07 1.76
N ALA A 31 10.23 -8.08 0.97
CA ALA A 31 11.40 -7.21 1.17
C ALA A 31 11.03 -5.72 1.09
N LEU A 32 10.09 -5.36 0.21
CA LEU A 32 9.55 -4.00 0.15
C LEU A 32 8.75 -3.64 1.40
N LEU A 33 7.84 -4.52 1.85
CA LEU A 33 7.02 -4.29 3.03
C LEU A 33 7.88 -4.21 4.30
N ASP A 34 8.87 -5.10 4.45
CA ASP A 34 9.83 -5.06 5.55
C ASP A 34 10.60 -3.73 5.60
N HIS A 35 10.99 -3.22 4.43
CA HIS A 35 11.64 -1.92 4.34
C HIS A 35 10.71 -0.77 4.78
N LEU A 36 9.43 -0.80 4.38
CA LEU A 36 8.44 0.21 4.75
C LEU A 36 8.09 0.14 6.26
N HIS A 37 7.90 -1.06 6.80
CA HIS A 37 7.46 -1.28 8.19
C HIS A 37 8.60 -1.19 9.21
N HIS A 38 9.72 -1.86 8.96
CA HIS A 38 10.77 -2.12 9.96
C HIS A 38 12.15 -1.57 9.56
N GLY A 39 12.31 -1.10 8.32
CA GLY A 39 13.58 -0.59 7.80
C GLY A 39 14.06 0.67 8.52
N LYS A 40 15.40 0.82 8.62
CA LYS A 40 16.11 2.04 9.07
C LYS A 40 16.03 3.21 8.06
N ALA A 41 15.25 3.04 6.99
CA ALA A 41 15.04 4.05 5.97
C ALA A 41 14.48 5.33 6.61
N SER A 42 14.93 6.48 6.11
CA SER A 42 14.38 7.76 6.55
C SER A 42 12.90 7.85 6.19
N ALA A 43 12.17 8.72 6.89
CA ALA A 43 10.78 9.01 6.55
C ALA A 43 10.65 9.48 5.08
N ASP A 44 11.61 10.28 4.61
CA ASP A 44 11.67 10.74 3.22
C ASP A 44 11.82 9.58 2.22
N GLU A 45 12.71 8.63 2.48
CA GLU A 45 12.92 7.47 1.60
C GLU A 45 11.66 6.60 1.51
N LYS A 46 10.96 6.40 2.64
CA LYS A 46 9.67 5.71 2.67
C LYS A 46 8.59 6.49 1.93
N ASN A 47 8.53 7.81 2.12
CA ASN A 47 7.57 8.68 1.45
C ASN A 47 7.76 8.69 -0.07
N ASP A 48 8.99 8.66 -0.56
CA ASP A 48 9.27 8.62 -2.00
C ASP A 48 8.79 7.29 -2.63
N ILE A 49 8.96 6.17 -1.92
CA ILE A 49 8.43 4.86 -2.34
C ILE A 49 6.90 4.87 -2.34
N LEU A 50 6.28 5.41 -1.29
CA LEU A 50 4.81 5.52 -1.20
C LEU A 50 4.24 6.42 -2.30
N ALA A 51 4.87 7.57 -2.58
CA ALA A 51 4.46 8.48 -3.63
C ALA A 51 4.57 7.84 -5.03
N LEU A 52 5.62 7.06 -5.26
CA LEU A 52 5.76 6.26 -6.48
C LEU A 52 4.61 5.24 -6.60
N LEU A 53 4.34 4.48 -5.54
CA LEU A 53 3.27 3.48 -5.54
C LEU A 53 1.89 4.14 -5.78
N ILE A 54 1.64 5.31 -5.21
CA ILE A 54 0.40 6.08 -5.45
C ILE A 54 0.31 6.50 -6.92
N THR A 55 1.41 6.97 -7.52
CA THR A 55 1.47 7.31 -8.94
C THR A 55 1.14 6.11 -9.83
N VAL A 56 1.66 4.92 -9.49
CA VAL A 56 1.35 3.68 -10.23
C VAL A 56 -0.10 3.27 -10.02
N ALA A 57 -0.62 3.35 -8.78
CA ALA A 57 -2.00 3.04 -8.45
C ALA A 57 -3.01 3.91 -9.22
N GLN A 58 -2.69 5.18 -9.44
CA GLN A 58 -3.53 6.14 -10.17
C GLN A 58 -3.41 6.02 -11.69
N SER A 59 -2.42 5.27 -12.19
CA SER A 59 -2.25 5.03 -13.62
C SER A 59 -3.29 4.03 -14.16
N ARG A 60 -3.54 4.05 -15.48
CA ARG A 60 -4.34 3.02 -16.18
C ARG A 60 -3.54 1.76 -16.56
N SER A 61 -2.43 1.50 -15.85
CA SER A 61 -1.55 0.36 -16.17
C SER A 61 -2.06 -0.95 -15.58
N ALA A 62 -1.58 -2.07 -16.12
CA ALA A 62 -1.85 -3.41 -15.57
C ALA A 62 -1.25 -3.61 -14.16
N THR A 63 -0.36 -2.72 -13.70
CA THR A 63 0.26 -2.76 -12.37
C THR A 63 -0.48 -1.92 -11.32
N SER A 64 -1.51 -1.16 -11.72
CA SER A 64 -2.30 -0.30 -10.83
C SER A 64 -2.87 -1.07 -9.64
N ASP A 65 -3.56 -2.19 -9.87
CA ASP A 65 -4.17 -2.97 -8.80
C ASP A 65 -3.13 -3.63 -7.88
N ALA A 66 -1.97 -4.00 -8.42
CA ALA A 66 -0.86 -4.49 -7.62
C ALA A 66 -0.27 -3.39 -6.73
N ALA A 67 -0.14 -2.16 -7.24
CA ALA A 67 0.30 -1.01 -6.45
C ALA A 67 -0.69 -0.65 -5.34
N VAL A 68 -1.99 -0.68 -5.61
CA VAL A 68 -3.04 -0.52 -4.57
C VAL A 68 -2.89 -1.60 -3.50
N THR A 69 -2.72 -2.86 -3.90
CA THR A 69 -2.54 -3.97 -2.96
C THR A 69 -1.30 -3.76 -2.08
N VAL A 70 -0.17 -3.35 -2.66
CA VAL A 70 1.05 -3.05 -1.91
C VAL A 70 0.85 -1.87 -0.96
N LEU A 71 0.17 -0.80 -1.38
CA LEU A 71 -0.12 0.35 -0.53
C LEU A 71 -0.98 -0.03 0.68
N LEU A 72 -2.02 -0.83 0.50
CA LEU A 72 -2.86 -1.30 1.61
C LEU A 72 -2.05 -2.13 2.61
N LEU A 73 -1.18 -3.02 2.12
CA LEU A 73 -0.30 -3.81 2.99
C LEU A 73 0.74 -2.95 3.70
N ALA A 74 1.29 -1.94 3.02
CA ALA A 74 2.25 -1.00 3.60
C ALA A 74 1.62 -0.15 4.71
N LEU A 75 0.36 0.28 4.51
CA LEU A 75 -0.39 1.08 5.48
C LEU A 75 -1.02 0.24 6.59
N TRP A 76 -1.04 -1.10 6.45
CA TRP A 76 -1.70 -2.00 7.39
C TRP A 76 -1.36 -1.76 8.86
N PRO A 77 -0.11 -1.54 9.30
CA PRO A 77 0.17 -1.27 10.71
C PRO A 77 -0.52 0.00 11.24
N GLY A 78 -0.63 1.04 10.40
CA GLY A 78 -1.35 2.26 10.74
C GLY A 78 -2.87 2.05 10.74
N LEU A 79 -3.38 1.32 9.75
CA LEU A 79 -4.79 0.95 9.67
C LEU A 79 -5.19 0.05 10.85
N ASP A 80 -4.39 -0.94 11.22
CA ASP A 80 -4.61 -1.86 12.34
C ASP A 80 -4.67 -1.10 13.67
N ALA A 81 -3.79 -0.12 13.88
CA ALA A 81 -3.85 0.76 15.06
C ALA A 81 -5.13 1.60 15.09
N VAL A 82 -5.57 2.10 13.93
CA VAL A 82 -6.85 2.83 13.80
C VAL A 82 -8.05 1.91 14.05
N PHE A 83 -8.05 0.72 13.45
CA PHE A 83 -9.07 -0.32 13.65
C PHE A 83 -9.21 -0.68 15.11
N HIS A 84 -8.09 -0.99 15.77
CA HIS A 84 -8.07 -1.34 17.18
C HIS A 84 -8.54 -0.20 18.08
N ARG A 85 -8.31 1.05 17.67
CA ARG A 85 -8.80 2.23 18.39
C ARG A 85 -10.29 2.48 18.17
N LEU A 86 -10.80 2.25 16.96
CA LEU A 86 -12.21 2.43 16.60
C LEU A 86 -13.10 1.30 17.14
N SER A 87 -12.64 0.06 17.11
CA SER A 87 -13.38 -1.11 17.62
C SER A 87 -13.73 -0.99 19.11
N ARG A 88 -12.93 -0.23 19.88
CA ARG A 88 -13.20 0.10 21.28
C ARG A 88 -14.32 1.13 21.49
N ARG A 89 -14.80 1.79 20.43
CA ARG A 89 -15.72 2.93 20.48
C ARG A 89 -17.07 2.67 19.81
N VAL A 90 -17.25 1.53 19.16
CA VAL A 90 -18.43 1.22 18.33
C VAL A 90 -19.06 -0.08 18.80
N GLU A 91 -20.39 -0.15 18.77
CA GLU A 91 -21.16 -1.32 19.22
C GLU A 91 -21.05 -2.53 18.26
N ALA A 92 -20.80 -2.31 16.97
CA ALA A 92 -20.68 -3.34 15.92
C ALA A 92 -19.32 -3.31 15.21
N PRO A 93 -18.25 -3.83 15.83
CA PRO A 93 -16.89 -3.77 15.29
C PRO A 93 -16.64 -4.69 14.08
N GLU A 94 -17.54 -5.62 13.76
CA GLU A 94 -17.40 -6.58 12.66
C GLU A 94 -17.51 -5.97 11.24
N GLU A 95 -18.20 -4.83 11.07
CA GLU A 95 -18.38 -4.18 9.77
C GLU A 95 -17.27 -3.15 9.47
N LEU A 96 -16.65 -2.61 10.52
CA LEU A 96 -15.59 -1.59 10.43
C LEU A 96 -14.43 -1.98 9.48
N PRO A 97 -13.91 -3.22 9.48
CA PRO A 97 -12.81 -3.63 8.61
C PRO A 97 -13.06 -3.37 7.13
N SER A 98 -14.25 -3.71 6.63
CA SER A 98 -14.57 -3.55 5.21
C SER A 98 -14.73 -2.07 4.85
N GLU A 99 -15.46 -1.31 5.66
CA GLU A 99 -15.74 0.10 5.39
C GLU A 99 -14.47 0.97 5.36
N VAL A 100 -13.58 0.77 6.34
CA VAL A 100 -12.31 1.50 6.40
C VAL A 100 -11.39 1.08 5.25
N LEU A 101 -11.40 -0.19 4.84
CA LEU A 101 -10.64 -0.64 3.68
C LEU A 101 -11.17 -0.04 2.38
N ASP A 102 -12.48 -0.09 2.16
CA ASP A 102 -13.12 0.50 0.98
C ASP A 102 -12.84 2.00 0.92
N HIS A 103 -12.95 2.69 2.06
CA HIS A 103 -12.60 4.11 2.16
C HIS A 103 -11.13 4.36 1.88
N ALA A 104 -10.21 3.54 2.42
CA ALA A 104 -8.78 3.69 2.19
C ALA A 104 -8.42 3.48 0.70
N VAL A 105 -9.04 2.50 0.03
CA VAL A 105 -8.84 2.26 -1.40
C VAL A 105 -9.32 3.46 -2.22
N GLU A 106 -10.50 3.98 -1.91
CA GLU A 106 -11.06 5.14 -2.60
C GLU A 106 -10.16 6.37 -2.43
N GLN A 107 -9.70 6.63 -1.19
CA GLN A 107 -8.77 7.72 -0.92
C GLN A 107 -7.45 7.55 -1.68
N LEU A 108 -6.86 6.35 -1.73
CA LEU A 108 -5.63 6.11 -2.48
C LEU A 108 -5.79 6.35 -3.98
N ARG A 109 -6.95 5.99 -4.55
CA ARG A 109 -7.24 6.20 -5.98
C ARG A 109 -7.48 7.66 -6.34
N HIS A 110 -7.93 8.48 -5.38
CA HIS A 110 -8.25 9.90 -5.58
C HIS A 110 -7.28 10.87 -4.88
N LEU A 111 -6.22 10.35 -4.25
CA LEU A 111 -5.28 11.14 -3.46
C LEU A 111 -4.56 12.20 -4.33
N ASP A 112 -4.74 13.48 -4.02
CA ASP A 112 -3.91 14.53 -4.60
C ASP A 112 -2.59 14.63 -3.84
N LEU A 113 -1.53 14.05 -4.42
CA LEU A 113 -0.17 14.08 -3.87
C LEU A 113 0.38 15.50 -3.65
N GLN A 114 -0.14 16.53 -4.32
CA GLN A 114 0.28 17.93 -4.10
C GLN A 114 -0.26 18.52 -2.80
N SER A 115 -1.34 17.93 -2.25
CA SER A 115 -2.05 18.44 -1.08
C SER A 115 -1.66 17.77 0.24
N VAL A 116 -0.96 16.64 0.17
CA VAL A 116 -0.64 15.80 1.35
C VAL A 116 0.63 16.30 2.03
N GLN A 117 0.54 16.57 3.34
CA GLN A 117 1.71 16.91 4.15
C GLN A 117 2.62 15.67 4.33
N ARG A 118 3.92 15.86 4.06
CA ARG A 118 4.96 14.83 4.27
C ARG A 118 4.94 14.38 5.73
N ILE A 119 4.94 13.08 5.98
CA ILE A 119 5.09 12.53 7.33
C ILE A 119 6.59 12.63 7.67
N ALA A 120 6.92 13.46 8.65
CA ALA A 120 8.27 13.70 9.16
C ALA A 120 8.66 12.72 10.27
#